data_AF-A0A6V7HE68-F1
#
_entry.id   AF-A0A6V7HE68-F1
#
_cell.length_a   1.000
_cell.length_b   1.000
_cell.length_c   1.000
_cell.angle_alpha   90.00
_cell.angle_beta   90.00
_cell.angle_gamma   90.00
#
_symmetry.space_group_name_H-M   'P 1'
#
loop_
_entity.id
_entity.type
_entity.pdbx_description
1 polymer ?
#
loop_
_entity_poly.entity_id
_entity_poly.type
_entity_poly.pdbx_seq_one_letter_code
_entity_poly.pdbx_strand_id
1 'polypeptide(L)'
;VSVDEKYKRVDLYFAVHFVSIYFIPFFSESMQDGTVKIGERCERDRNCIAHAFCRSQMTCLCDQYYSPIPDNSMCIASAGLSCTNDLVCGSMTNAMCRQGVCACKDSYILDINNSSNCIS
;
A
#
# COMPACT_ATOMS: atom_id res chain seq x y z
N VAL A 1 -20.08 14.30 -4.02
CA VAL A 1 -19.43 13.22 -3.26
C VAL A 1 -18.68 12.37 -4.27
N SER A 2 -17.39 12.21 -4.03
CA SER A 2 -16.37 11.70 -4.94
C SER A 2 -16.72 10.30 -5.46
N VAL A 3 -16.75 10.17 -6.79
CA VAL A 3 -16.94 8.91 -7.52
C VAL A 3 -15.56 8.44 -7.93
N ASP A 4 -15.13 7.27 -7.48
CA ASP A 4 -14.24 6.43 -8.28
C ASP A 4 -14.64 4.96 -8.11
N GLU A 5 -15.69 4.67 -8.88
CA GLU A 5 -16.22 3.38 -9.24
C GLU A 5 -15.51 2.92 -10.52
N LYS A 6 -14.33 2.31 -10.40
CA LYS A 6 -13.61 1.64 -11.49
C LYS A 6 -12.85 0.47 -10.88
N TYR A 7 -13.16 -0.80 -11.09
CA TYR A 7 -13.86 -1.43 -12.20
C TYR A 7 -14.20 -2.86 -11.74
N LYS A 8 -15.45 -3.06 -11.32
CA LYS A 8 -16.04 -4.39 -11.06
C LYS A 8 -16.92 -4.69 -12.28
N ARG A 9 -16.81 -5.91 -12.82
CA ARG A 9 -17.61 -6.52 -13.93
C ARG A 9 -16.95 -6.46 -15.31
N VAL A 10 -16.20 -7.52 -15.65
CA VAL A 10 -16.11 -7.99 -17.03
C VAL A 10 -16.89 -9.29 -17.09
N ASP A 11 -18.22 -9.17 -17.19
CA ASP A 11 -19.06 -10.29 -17.56
C ASP A 11 -19.33 -10.21 -19.08
N LEU A 12 -19.23 -11.40 -19.68
CA LEU A 12 -20.05 -11.94 -20.76
C LEU A 12 -19.46 -12.11 -22.17
N TYR A 13 -19.51 -13.40 -22.57
CA TYR A 13 -19.60 -13.97 -23.92
C TYR A 13 -18.44 -13.74 -24.90
N PHE A 14 -17.55 -14.71 -24.98
CA PHE A 14 -17.09 -15.22 -26.29
C PHE A 14 -17.09 -16.75 -26.27
N ALA A 15 -18.31 -17.31 -26.36
CA ALA A 15 -18.52 -18.67 -26.82
C ALA A 15 -18.31 -18.67 -28.34
N VAL A 16 -17.07 -18.80 -28.79
CA VAL A 16 -16.79 -19.21 -30.17
C VAL A 16 -15.65 -20.21 -30.09
N HIS A 17 -16.05 -21.48 -30.19
CA HIS A 17 -15.16 -22.58 -30.51
C HIS A 17 -14.34 -22.23 -31.76
N PHE A 18 -13.21 -22.91 -31.91
CA PHE A 18 -12.36 -23.00 -33.10
C PHE A 18 -10.96 -22.36 -32.97
N VAL A 19 -10.06 -23.22 -32.49
CA VAL A 19 -8.76 -23.53 -33.12
C VAL A 19 -7.97 -22.30 -33.58
N SER A 20 -7.18 -21.74 -32.67
CA SER A 20 -5.80 -21.33 -32.93
C SER A 20 -5.17 -20.89 -31.62
N ILE A 21 -4.28 -21.72 -31.08
CA ILE A 21 -3.44 -21.41 -29.93
C ILE A 21 -2.37 -20.41 -30.42
N TYR A 22 -2.75 -19.15 -30.61
CA TYR A 22 -1.79 -18.07 -30.69
C TYR A 22 -1.39 -17.72 -29.26
N PHE A 23 -0.11 -17.91 -28.96
CA PHE A 23 0.57 -17.46 -27.75
C PHE A 23 0.12 -16.04 -27.42
N ILE A 24 -0.79 -15.89 -26.44
CA ILE A 24 -1.01 -14.60 -25.81
C ILE A 24 0.24 -14.39 -24.94
N PRO A 25 1.11 -13.40 -25.24
CA PRO A 25 2.17 -13.07 -24.32
C PRO A 25 1.51 -12.63 -23.01
N PHE A 26 1.76 -13.40 -21.96
CA PHE A 26 1.40 -13.01 -20.60
C PHE A 26 2.21 -11.75 -20.28
N PHE A 27 1.59 -10.58 -20.47
CA PHE A 27 2.16 -9.31 -20.03
C PHE A 27 2.15 -9.32 -18.50
N SER A 28 3.29 -9.62 -17.89
CA SER A 28 3.53 -9.33 -16.49
C SER A 28 3.77 -7.82 -16.36
N GLU A 29 2.73 -7.06 -16.03
CA GLU A 29 2.91 -5.64 -15.70
C GLU A 29 3.56 -5.56 -14.32
N SER A 30 4.86 -5.29 -14.30
CA SER A 30 5.60 -5.03 -13.07
C SER A 30 5.01 -3.79 -12.40
N MET A 31 4.59 -3.90 -11.14
CA MET A 31 4.28 -2.72 -10.32
C MET A 31 5.56 -1.90 -10.19
N GLN A 32 5.70 -0.89 -11.03
CA GLN A 32 6.86 -0.01 -11.02
C GLN A 32 6.55 1.16 -10.11
N ASP A 33 6.88 0.98 -8.83
CA ASP A 33 6.91 2.08 -7.88
C ASP A 33 7.94 3.12 -8.34
N GLY A 34 7.64 4.39 -8.09
CA GLY A 34 8.51 5.50 -8.46
C GLY A 34 9.61 5.76 -7.43
N THR A 35 10.37 6.83 -7.65
CA THR A 35 11.54 7.19 -6.84
C THR A 35 11.37 8.50 -6.05
N VAL A 36 10.22 9.15 -6.17
CA VAL A 36 9.94 10.45 -5.51
C VAL A 36 9.59 10.20 -4.05
N LYS A 37 10.29 10.90 -3.14
CA LYS A 37 10.16 10.71 -1.69
C LYS A 37 8.93 11.42 -1.12
N ILE A 38 8.59 11.08 0.13
CA ILE A 38 7.49 11.74 0.83
C ILE A 38 7.77 13.23 1.00
N GLY A 39 6.77 14.06 0.69
CA GLY A 39 6.87 15.52 0.71
C GLY A 39 7.46 16.15 -0.56
N GLU A 40 8.04 15.37 -1.48
CA GLU A 40 8.55 15.88 -2.76
C GLU A 40 7.44 16.02 -3.80
N ARG A 41 7.71 16.81 -4.86
CA ARG A 41 6.73 17.07 -5.91
C ARG A 41 6.52 15.86 -6.81
N CYS A 42 5.26 15.56 -7.09
CA CYS A 42 4.85 14.48 -7.97
C CYS A 42 3.73 14.94 -8.91
N GLU A 43 3.56 14.24 -10.03
CA GLU A 43 2.45 14.48 -10.97
C GLU A 43 1.41 13.36 -10.91
N ARG A 44 1.87 12.12 -10.67
CA ARG A 44 1.03 10.92 -10.61
C ARG A 44 1.51 10.00 -9.49
N ASP A 45 0.61 9.14 -9.02
CA ASP A 45 0.89 8.19 -7.94
C ASP A 45 2.10 7.30 -8.24
N ARG A 46 2.24 6.84 -9.49
CA ARG A 46 3.39 6.05 -9.96
C ARG A 46 4.75 6.75 -9.87
N ASN A 47 4.81 8.05 -9.58
CA ASN A 47 6.06 8.74 -9.33
C ASN A 47 6.56 8.52 -7.90
N CYS A 48 5.66 8.26 -6.96
CA CYS A 48 5.97 8.10 -5.55
C CYS A 48 6.57 6.71 -5.29
N ILE A 49 7.37 6.63 -4.22
CA ILE A 49 7.86 5.37 -3.66
C ILE A 49 6.73 4.40 -3.27
N ALA A 50 7.10 3.15 -2.99
CA ALA A 50 6.17 2.12 -2.53
C ALA A 50 5.33 2.58 -1.33
N HIS A 51 4.05 2.16 -1.33
CA HIS A 51 3.06 2.50 -0.29
C HIS A 51 2.82 4.01 -0.13
N ALA A 52 2.88 4.74 -1.25
CA ALA A 52 2.60 6.16 -1.30
C ALA A 52 1.81 6.55 -2.55
N PHE A 53 1.08 7.65 -2.43
CA PHE A 53 0.28 8.23 -3.51
C PHE A 53 0.58 9.72 -3.66
N CYS A 54 0.27 10.26 -4.83
CA CYS A 54 0.49 11.66 -5.15
C CYS A 54 -0.75 12.49 -4.83
N ARG A 55 -0.75 13.14 -3.66
CA ARG A 55 -1.90 13.93 -3.21
C ARG A 55 -2.06 15.19 -4.06
N SER A 56 -3.23 15.32 -4.68
CA SER A 56 -3.63 16.48 -5.48
C SER A 56 -2.60 16.85 -6.56
N GLN A 57 -1.89 15.84 -7.11
CA GLN A 57 -0.84 16.03 -8.11
C GLN A 57 0.23 17.03 -7.65
N MET A 58 0.56 17.01 -6.36
CA MET A 58 1.46 18.01 -5.78
C MET A 58 2.54 17.39 -4.92
N THR A 59 2.20 16.55 -3.94
CA THR A 59 3.20 15.93 -3.07
C THR A 59 2.91 14.47 -2.76
N CYS A 60 3.96 13.66 -2.67
CA CYS A 60 3.83 12.27 -2.26
C CYS A 60 3.53 12.18 -0.76
N LEU A 61 2.59 11.29 -0.40
CA LEU A 61 2.22 10.95 0.97
C LEU A 61 2.06 9.43 1.09
N CYS A 62 2.35 8.89 2.28
CA CYS A 62 2.12 7.48 2.54
C CYS A 62 0.62 7.12 2.45
N ASP A 63 0.37 5.89 2.02
CA ASP A 63 -0.97 5.30 2.01
C ASP A 63 -1.57 5.19 3.42
N GLN A 64 -2.87 4.91 3.46
CA GLN A 64 -3.56 4.68 4.72
C GLN A 64 -2.90 3.53 5.50
N TYR A 65 -2.68 3.76 6.80
CA TYR A 65 -2.00 2.82 7.70
C TYR A 65 -0.51 2.57 7.39
N TYR A 66 0.12 3.51 6.68
CA TYR A 66 1.56 3.62 6.58
C TYR A 66 2.03 4.98 7.08
N SER A 67 3.23 5.04 7.66
CA SER A 67 3.87 6.28 8.11
C SER A 67 5.27 6.44 7.52
N PRO A 68 5.71 7.66 7.23
CA PRO A 68 7.05 7.90 6.71
C PRO A 68 8.10 7.64 7.78
N ILE A 69 9.24 7.08 7.38
CA ILE A 69 10.43 7.08 8.22
C ILE A 69 11.08 8.48 8.25
N PRO A 70 11.96 8.78 9.23
CA PRO A 70 12.48 10.15 9.42
C PRO A 70 13.18 10.78 8.22
N ASP A 71 13.73 9.98 7.30
CA ASP A 71 14.39 10.47 6.09
C ASP A 71 13.46 10.55 4.85
N ASN A 72 12.16 10.28 5.04
CA ASN A 72 11.11 10.27 4.02
C ASN A 72 11.33 9.29 2.86
N SER A 73 12.26 8.33 2.98
CA SER A 73 12.62 7.43 1.88
C SER A 73 11.74 6.18 1.80
N MET A 74 10.98 5.87 2.84
CA MET A 74 10.10 4.71 2.92
C MET A 74 8.84 5.01 3.72
N CYS A 75 7.77 4.28 3.38
CA CYS A 75 6.53 4.22 4.15
C CYS A 75 6.47 2.86 4.87
N ILE A 76 6.38 2.87 6.20
CA ILE A 76 6.38 1.68 7.05
C ILE A 76 5.00 1.43 7.65
N ALA A 77 4.69 0.17 7.95
CA ALA A 77 3.42 -0.23 8.55
C ALA A 77 3.10 0.60 9.81
N SER A 78 1.83 0.95 9.97
CA SER A 78 1.28 1.62 11.14
C SER A 78 0.10 0.84 11.73
N ALA A 79 -0.34 1.25 12.92
CA ALA A 79 -1.50 0.67 13.59
C ALA A 79 -2.73 0.65 12.65
N GLY A 80 -3.37 -0.52 12.55
CA GLY A 80 -4.55 -0.74 11.71
C GLY A 80 -4.27 -1.31 10.32
N LEU A 81 -3.00 -1.41 9.88
CA LEU A 81 -2.65 -2.04 8.61
C LEU A 81 -3.11 -3.51 8.60
N SER A 82 -3.77 -3.94 7.53
CA SER A 82 -4.19 -5.34 7.41
C SER A 82 -2.99 -6.29 7.32
N CYS A 83 -3.04 -7.39 8.06
CA CYS A 83 -1.94 -8.35 8.15
C CYS A 83 -2.46 -9.80 8.22
N THR A 84 -1.62 -10.73 7.79
CA THR A 84 -1.85 -12.18 7.91
C THR A 84 -0.95 -12.83 8.96
N ASN A 85 0.17 -12.18 9.28
CA ASN A 85 1.15 -12.60 10.28
C ASN A 85 1.98 -11.40 10.75
N ASP A 86 2.82 -11.61 11.75
CA ASP A 86 3.63 -10.56 12.37
C ASP A 86 4.68 -9.94 11.44
N LEU A 87 5.09 -10.62 10.37
CA LEU A 87 6.10 -10.11 9.43
C LEU A 87 5.60 -8.86 8.69
N VAL A 88 4.30 -8.80 8.37
CA VAL A 88 3.70 -7.62 7.72
C VAL A 88 3.83 -6.38 8.60
N CYS A 89 3.71 -6.56 9.92
CA CYS A 89 3.85 -5.50 10.91
C CYS A 89 5.31 -5.29 11.35
N GLY A 90 6.27 -6.01 10.76
CA GLY A 90 7.65 -6.07 11.25
C GLY A 90 8.42 -4.75 11.16
N SER A 91 7.98 -3.81 10.32
CA SER A 91 8.53 -2.46 10.25
C SER A 91 8.02 -1.53 11.36
N MET A 92 6.96 -1.92 12.07
CA MET A 92 6.35 -1.17 13.17
C MET A 92 6.97 -1.63 14.50
N THR A 93 7.43 -0.68 15.32
CA THR A 93 8.13 -0.99 16.57
C THR A 93 7.18 -1.61 17.60
N ASN A 94 7.58 -2.74 18.20
CA ASN A 94 6.80 -3.48 19.22
C ASN A 94 5.36 -3.84 18.78
N ALA A 95 5.15 -4.11 17.50
CA ALA A 95 3.86 -4.52 16.94
C ALA A 95 3.75 -6.02 16.68
N MET A 96 2.52 -6.50 16.57
CA MET A 96 2.14 -7.85 16.15
C MET A 96 0.85 -7.81 15.32
N CYS A 97 0.60 -8.87 14.58
CA CYS A 97 -0.64 -9.03 13.85
C CYS A 97 -1.73 -9.57 14.79
N ARG A 98 -2.71 -8.72 15.13
CA ARG A 98 -3.80 -9.06 16.05
C ARG A 98 -5.13 -8.85 15.34
N GLN A 99 -5.93 -9.92 15.25
CA GLN A 99 -7.25 -9.87 14.59
C GLN A 99 -7.19 -9.35 13.14
N GLY A 100 -6.11 -9.70 12.43
CA GLY A 100 -5.93 -9.31 11.03
C GLY A 100 -5.45 -7.87 10.81
N VAL A 101 -5.08 -7.14 11.88
CA VAL A 101 -4.49 -5.81 11.78
C VAL A 101 -3.23 -5.66 12.63
N CYS A 102 -2.32 -4.78 12.22
CA CYS A 102 -1.15 -4.43 13.00
C CYS A 102 -1.57 -3.66 14.25
N ALA A 103 -1.17 -4.16 15.41
CA ALA A 103 -1.44 -3.56 16.71
C ALA A 103 -0.22 -3.72 17.62
N CYS A 104 -0.17 -2.94 18.70
CA CYS A 104 0.89 -3.08 19.69
C CYS A 104 0.84 -4.46 20.37
N LYS A 105 2.02 -5.00 20.67
CA LYS A 105 2.18 -6.17 21.54
C LYS A 105 1.63 -5.88 22.94
N ASP A 106 1.38 -6.94 23.70
CA ASP A 106 0.97 -6.81 25.09
C ASP A 106 2.01 -6.01 25.89
N SER A 107 1.53 -5.17 26.81
CA SER A 107 2.34 -4.21 27.60
C SER A 107 2.89 -2.99 26.83
N TYR A 108 2.48 -2.76 25.58
CA TYR A 108 2.81 -1.54 24.84
C TYR A 108 1.56 -0.77 24.43
N ILE A 109 1.68 0.55 24.36
CA ILE A 109 0.64 1.48 23.96
C ILE A 109 1.09 2.20 22.67
N LEU A 110 0.14 2.50 21.80
CA LEU A 110 0.40 3.23 20.55
C LEU A 110 0.87 4.66 20.86
N ASP A 111 1.97 5.08 20.26
CA ASP A 111 2.41 6.47 20.31
C ASP A 111 1.47 7.34 19.44
N ILE A 112 0.79 8.28 20.08
CA ILE A 112 -0.17 9.18 19.42
C ILE A 112 0.49 10.10 18.38
N ASN A 113 1.80 10.31 18.47
CA ASN A 113 2.56 11.16 17.54
C ASN A 113 3.22 10.34 16.41
N ASN A 114 3.30 9.02 16.58
CA ASN A 114 3.91 8.11 15.62
C ASN A 114 3.17 6.77 15.62
N SER A 115 2.20 6.63 14.73
CA SER A 115 1.36 5.43 14.64
C SER A 115 2.11 4.17 14.17
N SER A 116 3.40 4.29 13.83
CA SER A 116 4.31 3.16 13.57
C SER A 116 5.18 2.79 14.77
N ASN A 117 4.92 3.35 15.95
CA ASN A 117 5.72 3.12 17.14
C ASN A 117 4.84 2.77 18.35
N CYS A 118 5.18 1.68 19.04
CA CYS A 118 4.55 1.28 20.30
C CYS A 118 5.55 1.42 21.47
N ILE A 119 5.12 2.16 22.50
CA ILE A 119 5.92 2.55 23.67
C ILE A 119 5.43 1.83 24.94
N SER A 120 6.35 1.56 25.88
CA SER A 120 6.06 0.89 27.17
C SER A 120 5.74 1.88 28.28
#